data_AF-A0A938X0Y0-F1
#
_entry.id   AF-A0A938X0Y0-F1
#
_cell.length_a   1.000
_cell.length_b   1.000
_cell.length_c   1.000
_cell.angle_alpha   90.00
_cell.angle_beta   90.00
_cell.angle_gamma   90.00
#
_symmetry.space_group_name_H-M   'P 1'
#
loop_
_entity.id
_entity.type
_entity.pdbx_description
1 polymer ?
#
loop_
_entity_poly.entity_id
_entity_poly.type
_entity_poly.pdbx_seq_one_letter_code
_entity_poly.pdbx_strand_id
1 'polypeptide(L)'
;MEEYQKHTKDKLYQSVMDIIVRANHEMFEEAKEMCDALRELFADEFKENRQEGLQEGRQEGLQKGRSEINRLILKLSELGRTDDILKAAQDPAYQEQLLKELHL
;
A
#
# COMPACT_ATOMS: atom_id res chain seq x y z
N MET A 1 -8.34 2.66 -23.41
CA MET A 1 -8.83 2.69 -22.01
C MET A 1 -8.19 3.81 -21.19
N GLU A 2 -6.87 4.03 -21.23
CA GLU A 2 -6.23 5.12 -20.46
C GLU A 2 -6.66 6.54 -20.89
N GLU A 3 -6.87 6.79 -22.18
CA GLU A 3 -7.44 8.07 -22.65
C GLU A 3 -8.90 8.25 -22.21
N TYR A 4 -9.66 7.15 -22.06
CA TYR A 4 -11.03 7.17 -21.54
C TYR A 4 -11.06 7.59 -20.07
N GLN A 5 -10.08 7.15 -19.27
CA GLN A 5 -9.99 7.49 -17.85
C GLN A 5 -9.82 8.99 -17.60
N LYS A 6 -9.14 9.72 -18.50
CA LYS A 6 -8.89 11.17 -18.37
C LYS A 6 -10.16 12.02 -18.45
N HIS A 7 -11.21 11.52 -19.09
CA HIS A 7 -12.48 12.25 -19.32
C HIS A 7 -13.66 11.66 -18.53
N THR A 8 -13.39 10.79 -17.55
CA THR A 8 -14.42 10.14 -16.72
C THR A 8 -15.35 11.10 -15.97
N LYS A 9 -14.92 12.35 -15.73
CA LYS A 9 -15.72 13.39 -15.08
C LYS A 9 -16.44 14.34 -16.06
N ASP A 10 -16.21 14.20 -17.37
CA ASP A 10 -16.85 15.02 -18.40
C ASP A 10 -18.27 14.51 -18.72
N LYS A 11 -19.27 15.40 -18.66
CA LYS A 11 -20.67 15.06 -18.87
C LYS A 11 -20.97 14.60 -20.30
N LEU A 12 -20.32 15.18 -21.31
CA LEU A 12 -20.51 14.80 -22.70
C LEU A 12 -19.94 13.41 -22.93
N TYR A 13 -18.78 13.14 -22.34
CA TYR A 13 -18.13 11.84 -22.41
C TYR A 13 -18.94 10.74 -21.73
N GLN A 14 -19.46 11.01 -20.52
CA GLN A 14 -20.39 10.12 -19.83
C GLN A 14 -21.65 9.85 -20.66
N SER A 15 -22.23 10.87 -21.29
CA SER A 15 -23.43 10.72 -22.13
C SER A 15 -23.17 9.84 -23.36
N VAL A 16 -22.03 10.02 -24.04
CA VAL A 16 -21.65 9.19 -25.19
C VAL A 16 -21.35 7.75 -24.75
N MET A 17 -20.63 7.57 -23.64
CA MET A 17 -20.34 6.25 -23.07
C MET A 17 -21.63 5.50 -22.71
N ASP A 18 -22.60 6.18 -22.10
CA ASP A 18 -23.89 5.60 -21.75
C ASP A 18 -24.68 5.15 -23.00
N ILE A 19 -24.66 5.92 -24.09
CA ILE A 19 -25.25 5.50 -25.37
C ILE A 19 -24.57 4.24 -25.91
N ILE A 20 -23.23 4.19 -25.87
CA ILE A 20 -22.45 3.04 -26.36
C ILE A 20 -22.73 1.79 -25.53
N VAL A 21 -22.77 1.90 -24.20
CA VAL A 21 -23.07 0.78 -23.30
C VAL A 21 -24.50 0.29 -23.52
N ARG A 22 -25.48 1.20 -23.66
CA ARG A 22 -26.87 0.82 -23.95
C ARG A 22 -27.03 0.14 -25.30
N ALA A 23 -26.33 0.62 -26.33
CA ALA A 23 -26.36 0.03 -27.67
C ALA A 23 -25.74 -1.37 -27.72
N ASN A 24 -24.79 -1.67 -26.83
CA ASN A 24 -24.09 -2.95 -26.75
C ASN A 24 -24.41 -3.73 -25.45
N HIS A 25 -25.61 -3.53 -24.90
CA HIS A 25 -25.95 -4.00 -23.55
C HIS A 25 -25.69 -5.51 -23.33
N GLU A 26 -26.12 -6.35 -24.27
CA GLU A 26 -25.94 -7.82 -24.18
C GLU A 26 -24.45 -8.20 -24.10
N MET A 27 -23.62 -7.64 -24.99
CA MET A 27 -22.18 -7.87 -24.98
C MET A 27 -21.52 -7.41 -23.66
N PHE A 28 -21.97 -6.30 -23.09
CA PHE A 28 -21.43 -5.78 -21.83
C PHE A 28 -21.85 -6.64 -20.63
N GLU A 29 -23.09 -7.14 -20.60
CA GLU A 29 -23.54 -8.04 -19.53
C GLU A 29 -22.82 -9.39 -19.63
N GLU A 30 -22.67 -9.98 -20.83
CA GLU A 30 -21.89 -11.22 -21.01
C GLU A 30 -20.43 -11.05 -20.55
N ALA A 31 -19.79 -9.94 -20.94
CA ALA A 31 -18.44 -9.63 -20.50
C ALA A 31 -18.34 -9.46 -18.98
N LYS A 32 -19.36 -8.88 -18.34
CA LYS A 32 -19.43 -8.69 -16.90
C LYS A 32 -19.65 -10.01 -16.17
N GLU A 33 -20.58 -10.84 -16.62
CA GLU A 33 -20.82 -12.19 -16.07
C GLU A 33 -19.55 -13.04 -16.15
N MET A 34 -18.84 -12.99 -17.29
CA MET A 34 -17.55 -13.66 -17.43
C MET A 34 -16.51 -13.11 -16.45
N CYS A 35 -16.43 -11.79 -16.25
CA CYS A 35 -15.54 -11.19 -15.27
C CYS A 35 -15.87 -11.63 -13.84
N ASP A 36 -17.15 -11.71 -13.49
CA ASP A 36 -17.60 -12.12 -12.16
C ASP A 36 -17.30 -13.61 -11.94
N ALA A 37 -17.56 -14.48 -12.93
CA ALA A 37 -17.18 -15.89 -12.88
C ALA A 37 -15.66 -16.11 -12.77
N LEU A 38 -14.85 -15.30 -13.47
CA LEU A 38 -13.40 -15.33 -13.32
C LEU A 38 -12.97 -14.88 -11.91
N ARG A 39 -13.59 -13.84 -11.35
CA ARG A 39 -13.31 -13.42 -9.97
C ARG A 39 -13.67 -14.49 -8.95
N GLU A 40 -14.78 -15.19 -9.15
CA GLU A 40 -15.17 -16.32 -8.31
C GLU A 40 -14.19 -17.49 -8.44
N LEU A 41 -13.78 -17.83 -9.68
CA LEU A 41 -12.81 -18.88 -9.95
C LEU A 41 -11.46 -18.64 -9.26
N PHE A 42 -10.99 -17.39 -9.25
CA PHE A 42 -9.72 -17.00 -8.64
C PHE A 42 -9.87 -16.38 -7.23
N ALA A 43 -11.04 -16.50 -6.61
CA ALA A 43 -11.33 -15.82 -5.35
C ALA A 43 -10.35 -16.20 -4.22
N ASP A 44 -9.96 -17.48 -4.17
CA ASP A 44 -9.05 -17.97 -3.15
C ASP A 44 -7.60 -17.57 -3.45
N GLU A 45 -7.16 -17.64 -4.71
CA GLU A 45 -5.84 -17.12 -5.12
C GLU A 45 -5.69 -15.63 -4.81
N PHE A 46 -6.73 -14.81 -5.02
CA PHE A 46 -6.70 -13.40 -4.64
C PHE A 46 -6.60 -13.20 -3.13
N LYS A 47 -7.27 -14.03 -2.32
CA LYS A 47 -7.15 -13.97 -0.86
C LYS A 47 -5.75 -14.37 -0.41
N GLU A 48 -5.21 -15.45 -0.96
CA GLU A 48 -3.86 -15.94 -0.66
C GLU A 48 -2.81 -14.89 -1.00
N ASN A 49 -2.80 -14.41 -2.25
CA ASN A 49 -1.88 -13.34 -2.68
C ASN A 49 -1.98 -12.09 -1.80
N ARG A 50 -3.20 -11.70 -1.39
CA ARG A 50 -3.38 -10.57 -0.47
C ARG A 50 -2.80 -10.86 0.91
N GLN A 51 -2.98 -12.06 1.43
CA GLN A 51 -2.42 -12.45 2.72
C GLN A 51 -0.89 -12.52 2.67
N GLU A 52 -0.32 -13.09 1.61
CA GLU A 52 1.12 -13.13 1.38
C GLU A 52 1.70 -11.71 1.32
N GLY A 53 1.13 -10.82 0.51
CA GLY A 53 1.59 -9.43 0.44
C GLY A 53 1.50 -8.69 1.78
N LEU A 54 0.47 -8.96 2.60
CA LEU A 54 0.38 -8.41 3.95
C LEU A 54 1.44 -8.99 4.90
N GLN A 55 1.75 -10.28 4.78
CA GLN A 55 2.79 -10.92 5.56
C GLN A 55 4.18 -10.41 5.18
N GLU A 56 4.49 -10.34 3.89
CA GLU A 56 5.73 -9.80 3.37
C GLU A 56 5.92 -8.34 3.79
N GLY A 57 4.91 -7.49 3.60
CA GLY A 57 4.96 -6.09 4.02
C GLY A 57 5.17 -5.93 5.53
N ARG A 58 4.55 -6.80 6.35
CA ARG A 58 4.79 -6.81 7.80
C ARG A 58 6.22 -7.24 8.13
N GLN A 59 6.73 -8.28 7.49
CA GLN A 59 8.09 -8.76 7.73
C GLN A 59 9.13 -7.71 7.31
N GLU A 60 8.96 -7.10 6.13
CA GLU A 60 9.83 -6.04 5.64
C GLU A 60 9.80 -4.83 6.58
N GLY A 61 8.62 -4.40 7.04
CA GLY A 61 8.48 -3.31 8.01
C GLY A 61 9.18 -3.62 9.34
N LEU A 62 9.04 -4.84 9.87
CA LEU A 62 9.73 -5.27 11.09
C LEU A 62 11.26 -5.30 10.90
N GLN A 63 11.75 -5.77 9.75
CA GLN A 63 13.18 -5.79 9.46
C GLN A 63 13.75 -4.37 9.33
N LYS A 64 13.07 -3.48 8.60
CA LYS A 64 13.44 -2.06 8.48
C LYS A 64 13.49 -1.38 9.85
N GLY A 65 12.42 -1.53 10.64
CA GLY A 65 12.38 -0.95 11.99
C GLY A 65 13.52 -1.48 12.89
N ARG A 66 13.79 -2.79 12.89
CA ARG A 66 14.94 -3.35 13.64
C ARG A 66 16.27 -2.76 13.18
N SER A 67 16.46 -2.60 11.87
CA SER A 67 17.67 -2.01 11.30
C SER A 67 17.85 -0.55 11.71
N GLU A 68 16.78 0.26 11.64
CA GLU A 68 16.76 1.66 12.06
C GLU A 68 17.11 1.81 13.55
N ILE A 69 16.49 0.99 14.41
CA ILE A 69 16.77 1.03 15.86
C ILE A 69 18.20 0.58 16.16
N ASN A 70 18.70 -0.47 15.50
CA ASN A 70 20.09 -0.89 15.68
C ASN A 70 21.06 0.23 15.27
N ARG A 71 20.78 0.92 14.15
CA ARG A 71 21.60 2.04 13.68
C ARG A 71 21.56 3.21 14.66
N LEU A 72 20.39 3.51 15.23
CA LEU A 72 20.23 4.51 16.26
C LEU A 72 21.05 4.18 17.52
N ILE A 73 20.96 2.95 18.02
CA ILE A 73 21.70 2.50 19.22
C ILE A 73 23.20 2.62 19.01
N LEU A 74 23.70 2.15 17.85
CA LEU A 74 25.12 2.28 17.50
C LEU A 74 25.54 3.75 17.47
N LYS A 75 24.75 4.61 16.81
CA LYS A 75 25.09 6.03 16.67
C LYS A 75 25.11 6.76 18.02
N LEU A 76 24.14 6.50 18.88
CA LEU A 76 24.10 7.06 20.23
C LEU A 76 25.26 6.55 21.09
N SER A 77 25.65 5.29 20.93
CA SER A 77 26.80 4.70 21.63
C SER A 77 28.12 5.35 21.19
N GLU A 78 28.31 5.56 19.88
CA GLU A 78 29.47 6.30 19.34
C GLU A 78 29.58 7.72 19.89
N LEU A 79 28.43 8.39 20.10
CA LEU A 79 28.34 9.74 20.65
C LEU A 79 28.41 9.80 22.18
N GLY A 80 28.47 8.65 22.86
CA GLY A 80 28.42 8.57 24.33
C GLY A 80 27.08 8.99 24.94
N ARG A 81 26.00 9.03 24.17
CA ARG A 81 24.65 9.45 24.59
C ARG A 81 23.85 8.28 25.17
N THR A 82 24.39 7.63 26.20
CA THR A 82 23.81 6.39 26.74
C THR A 82 22.44 6.61 27.41
N ASP A 83 22.21 7.77 28.04
CA ASP A 83 20.91 8.12 28.63
C ASP A 83 19.80 8.20 27.57
N ASP A 84 20.14 8.69 26.38
CA ASP A 84 19.20 8.82 25.26
C ASP A 84 18.81 7.44 24.72
N ILE A 85 19.69 6.43 24.80
CA ILE A 85 19.34 5.04 24.44
C ILE A 85 18.24 4.52 25.38
N LEU A 86 18.40 4.72 26.69
CA LEU A 86 17.42 4.28 27.68
C LEU A 86 16.09 5.00 27.51
N LYS A 87 16.14 6.32 27.26
CA LYS A 87 14.93 7.12 27.05
C LYS A 87 14.23 6.74 25.75
N ALA A 88 14.96 6.58 24.65
CA ALA A 88 14.40 6.17 23.35
C ALA A 88 13.79 4.76 23.40
N ALA A 89 14.31 3.86 24.24
CA ALA A 89 13.73 2.54 24.43
C ALA A 89 12.35 2.57 25.13
N GLN A 90 12.07 3.61 25.91
CA GLN A 90 10.83 3.75 26.68
C GLN A 90 9.85 4.75 26.05
N ASP A 91 10.33 5.67 25.22
CA ASP A 91 9.56 6.73 24.59
C ASP A 91 9.73 6.68 23.06
N PRO A 92 8.75 6.09 22.34
CA PRO A 92 8.76 6.02 20.88
C PRO A 92 8.77 7.39 20.18
N ALA A 93 8.14 8.41 20.76
CA ALA A 93 8.13 9.74 20.17
C ALA A 93 9.52 10.38 20.26
N TYR A 94 10.20 10.18 21.39
CA TYR A 94 11.59 10.60 21.55
C TYR A 94 12.54 9.82 20.64
N GLN A 95 12.33 8.51 20.47
CA GLN A 95 13.06 7.69 19.50
C GLN A 95 12.94 8.23 18.08
N GLU A 96 11.73 8.61 17.64
CA GLU A 96 11.50 9.18 16.31
C GLU A 96 12.17 10.56 16.16
N GLN A 97 12.20 11.37 17.21
CA GLN A 97 12.93 12.64 17.22
C GLN A 97 14.44 12.41 17.02
N LEU A 98 15.02 11.43 17.70
CA LEU A 98 16.45 11.09 17.55
C LEU A 98 16.78 10.52 16.17
N LEU A 99 15.89 9.70 15.60
CA LEU A 99 16.04 9.23 14.22
C LEU A 99 16.10 10.42 13.25
N LYS A 100 15.20 11.40 13.38
CA LYS A 100 15.22 12.63 12.57
C LYS A 100 16.46 13.48 12.80
N GLU A 101 16.86 13.67 14.07
CA GLU A 101 18.03 14.45 14.47
C GLU A 101 19.33 13.88 13.87
N LEU A 102 19.46 12.55 13.90
CA LEU A 102 20.65 11.84 13.41
C LEU A 102 20.57 11.47 11.93
N HIS A 103 19.50 11.89 11.24
CA HIS A 103 19.22 11.59 9.83
C HIS A 103 19.21 10.09 9.53
N LEU A 104 18.62 9.31 10.43
CA LEU A 104 18.48 7.86 10.35
C LEU A 104 17.08 7.43 9.92
#